data_AF-A0A438VEA1-F1
#
_entry.id   AF-A0A438VEA1-F1
#
_cell.length_a   1.000
_cell.length_b   1.000
_cell.length_c   1.000
_cell.angle_alpha   90.00
_cell.angle_beta   90.00
_cell.angle_gamma   90.00
#
_symmetry.space_group_name_H-M   'P 1'
#
loop_
_entity.id
_entity.type
_entity.pdbx_description
1 polymer ?
#
loop_
_entity_poly.entity_id
_entity_poly.type
_entity_poly.pdbx_seq_one_letter_code
_entity_poly.pdbx_strand_id
1 'polypeptide(L)' 'NFAKDIYAFAQNQKQVISYAKDIFNLFSSIPKDQYRYLEKAYLKIVNLGSTPTNPYRQEVNLNQEIQTIQNNVSYYGN' A
#
# COMPACT_ATOMS: atom_id res chain seq x y z
N ASN A 1 -14.97 2.23 -34.15
CA ASN A 1 -14.69 2.99 -32.92
C ASN A 1 -14.97 2.13 -31.69
N PHE A 2 -16.22 1.74 -31.40
CA PHE A 2 -16.58 0.91 -30.23
C PHE A 2 -15.63 -0.25 -29.89
N ALA A 3 -15.33 -1.14 -30.84
CA ALA A 3 -14.46 -2.32 -30.59
C ALA A 3 -13.03 -1.94 -30.17
N LYS A 4 -12.47 -0.88 -30.75
CA LYS A 4 -11.14 -0.36 -30.38
C LYS A 4 -11.18 0.26 -28.98
N ASP A 5 -12.23 1.01 -28.69
CA ASP A 5 -12.37 1.75 -27.43
C ASP A 5 -12.61 0.80 -26.26
N ILE A 6 -13.49 -0.20 -26.42
CA ILE A 6 -13.74 -1.21 -25.37
C ILE A 6 -12.51 -2.09 -25.12
N TYR A 7 -11.75 -2.42 -26.17
CA TYR A 7 -10.50 -3.14 -26.02
C TYR A 7 -9.47 -2.33 -25.24
N ALA A 8 -9.25 -1.06 -25.63
CA ALA A 8 -8.33 -0.17 -24.94
C ALA A 8 -8.75 0.06 -23.47
N PHE A 9 -10.06 0.21 -23.22
CA PHE A 9 -10.59 0.33 -21.86
C PHE A 9 -10.26 -0.88 -20.99
N ALA A 10 -10.48 -2.10 -21.50
CA ALA A 10 -10.15 -3.33 -20.78
C ALA A 10 -8.64 -3.47 -20.52
N GLN A 11 -7.79 -3.15 -21.51
CA GLN A 11 -6.33 -3.15 -21.34
C GLN A 11 -5.89 -2.15 -20.26
N ASN A 12 -6.44 -0.95 -20.26
CA ASN A 12 -6.13 0.09 -19.27
C ASN A 12 -6.57 -0.34 -17.87
N GLN A 13 -7.76 -0.92 -17.71
CA GLN A 13 -8.22 -1.44 -16.42
C GLN A 13 -7.29 -2.54 -15.89
N LYS A 14 -6.92 -3.50 -16.74
CA LYS A 14 -5.95 -4.54 -16.38
C LYS A 14 -4.61 -3.95 -15.95
N GLN A 15 -4.11 -2.93 -16.65
CA GLN A 15 -2.85 -2.28 -16.32
C GLN A 15 -2.91 -1.59 -14.94
N VAL A 16 -4.03 -0.95 -14.60
CA VAL A 16 -4.23 -0.34 -13.27
C VAL A 16 -4.17 -1.40 -12.17
N ILE A 17 -4.83 -2.55 -12.35
CA ILE A 17 -4.76 -3.67 -11.40
C ILE A 17 -3.34 -4.24 -11.32
N SER A 18 -2.62 -4.30 -12.44
CA SER A 18 -1.21 -4.72 -12.44
C SER A 18 -0.33 -3.79 -11.59
N TYR A 19 -0.50 -2.47 -11.72
CA TYR A 19 0.25 -1.53 -10.90
C TYR A 19 -0.09 -1.63 -9.41
N ALA A 20 -1.37 -1.88 -9.06
CA ALA A 20 -1.75 -2.14 -7.68
C ALA A 20 -1.07 -3.40 -7.12
N LYS A 21 -0.95 -4.46 -7.94
CA LYS A 21 -0.20 -5.67 -7.58
C LYS A 21 1.29 -5.38 -7.37
N ASP A 22 1.89 -4.56 -8.24
CA ASP A 22 3.30 -4.18 -8.11
C ASP A 22 3.55 -3.40 -6.81
N ILE A 23 2.65 -2.49 -6.44
CA ILE A 23 2.72 -1.77 -5.14
C ILE A 23 2.65 -2.75 -3.97
N PHE A 24 1.70 -3.69 -3.99
CA PHE A 24 1.61 -4.72 -2.94
C PHE A 24 2.90 -5.56 -2.85
N ASN A 25 3.49 -5.92 -4.00
CA ASN A 25 4.75 -6.66 -4.04
C ASN A 25 5.92 -5.84 -3.48
N LEU A 26 5.97 -4.53 -3.74
CA LEU A 26 6.97 -3.64 -3.15
C LEU A 26 6.87 -3.64 -1.61
N PHE A 27 5.67 -3.52 -1.05
CA PHE A 27 5.47 -3.62 0.40
C PHE A 27 5.84 -5.00 0.95
N SER A 28 5.46 -6.08 0.23
CA SER A 28 5.81 -7.45 0.60
C SER A 28 7.31 -7.74 0.53
N SER A 29 8.07 -6.94 -0.23
CA SER A 29 9.53 -7.06 -0.35
C SER A 29 10.31 -6.38 0.78
N ILE A 30 9.65 -5.54 1.60
CA ILE A 30 10.30 -4.88 2.73
C ILE A 30 10.68 -5.95 3.77
N PRO A 31 11.95 -6.01 4.23
CA PRO A 31 12.35 -6.91 5.29
C PRO A 31 11.47 -6.74 6.54
N LYS A 32 11.05 -7.85 7.14
CA LYS A 32 10.06 -7.88 8.24
C LYS A 32 10.39 -6.91 9.38
N ASP A 33 11.65 -6.81 9.76
CA ASP A 33 12.06 -5.91 10.85
C ASP A 33 11.92 -4.44 10.45
N GLN A 34 12.29 -4.08 9.22
CA GLN A 34 12.10 -2.72 8.69
C GLN A 34 10.62 -2.36 8.57
N TYR A 35 9.79 -3.32 8.12
CA TYR A 35 8.35 -3.12 8.05
C TYR A 35 7.74 -2.91 9.44
N ARG A 36 8.17 -3.67 10.45
CA ARG A 36 7.75 -3.46 11.85
C ARG A 36 8.16 -2.09 12.40
N TYR A 37 9.32 -1.56 11.99
CA TYR A 37 9.72 -0.20 12.34
C TYR A 37 8.77 0.84 11.72
N LEU A 38 8.34 0.64 10.48
CA LEU A 38 7.39 1.50 9.80
C LEU A 38 6.01 1.49 10.50
N GLU A 39 5.45 0.31 10.77
CA GLU A 39 4.17 0.15 11.50
C GLU A 39 4.18 0.84 12.86
N LYS A 40 5.35 0.91 13.52
CA LYS A 40 5.52 1.48 14.86
C LYS A 40 6.16 2.87 14.86
N ALA A 41 6.34 3.51 13.70
CA ALA A 41 7.06 4.79 13.61
C ALA A 41 6.43 5.89 14.48
N TYR A 42 5.11 5.84 14.70
CA TYR A 42 4.39 6.74 15.60
C TYR A 42 4.80 6.63 17.08
N LEU A 43 5.44 5.53 17.48
CA LEU A 43 5.99 5.31 18.83
C LEU A 43 7.44 5.80 18.98
N LYS A 44 8.02 6.41 17.94
CA LYS A 44 9.39 6.92 18.01
C LYS A 44 9.52 8.01 19.08
N ILE A 45 10.26 7.69 20.15
CA ILE A 45 10.62 8.64 21.21
C ILE A 45 11.93 9.33 20.82
N VAL A 46 12.05 10.61 21.13
CA VAL A 46 13.26 11.40 20.87
C VAL A 46 14.22 11.20 22.05
N ASN A 47 15.48 10.85 21.77
CA ASN A 47 16.49 10.58 22.81
C ASN A 47 16.91 11.84 23.59
N LEU A 48 16.66 13.02 23.05
CA LEU A 48 16.97 14.32 23.64
C LEU A 48 15.80 15.28 23.42
N GLY A 49 15.52 16.13 24.41
CA GLY A 49 14.41 17.09 24.37
C GLY A 49 13.06 16.49 24.78
N SER A 50 11.97 17.17 24.40
CA SER A 50 10.60 16.80 24.79
C SER A 50 9.97 15.80 23.81
N THR A 51 9.31 14.77 24.34
CA THR A 51 8.55 13.81 23.52
C THR A 51 7.37 14.50 22.83
N PRO A 52 7.22 14.39 21.50
CA PRO A 52 6.06 14.91 20.79
C PRO A 52 4.76 14.27 21.30
N THR A 53 3.76 15.07 21.61
CA THR A 53 2.44 14.60 22.07
C THR A 53 1.50 14.25 20.92
N ASN A 54 1.82 14.68 19.70
CA ASN A 54 1.05 14.42 18.48
C ASN A 54 1.91 13.78 17.37
N PRO A 55 2.39 12.54 17.54
CA PRO A 55 3.11 11.84 16.49
C PRO A 55 2.18 11.52 15.31
N TYR A 56 2.75 11.30 14.13
CA TYR A 56 1.99 10.86 12.96
C TYR A 56 1.46 9.43 13.17
N ARG A 57 0.15 9.29 13.39
CA ARG A 57 -0.50 8.02 13.77
C ARG A 57 -1.19 7.30 12.62
N GLN A 58 -1.16 7.81 11.39
CA GLN A 58 -1.86 7.13 10.28
C GLN A 58 -1.23 5.76 9.95
N GLU A 59 0.06 5.56 10.28
CA GLU A 59 0.77 4.28 10.13
C GLU A 59 0.08 3.09 10.83
N VAL A 60 -0.77 3.34 11.84
CA VAL A 60 -1.52 2.26 12.52
C VAL A 60 -2.47 1.52 11.57
N ASN A 61 -2.90 2.18 10.49
CA ASN A 61 -3.79 1.59 9.48
C ASN A 61 -3.02 1.00 8.29
N LEU A 62 -1.71 1.23 8.19
CA LEU A 62 -0.91 0.88 7.01
C LEU A 62 -1.09 -0.59 6.62
N ASN A 63 -0.95 -1.52 7.56
CA ASN A 63 -1.06 -2.96 7.26
C ASN A 63 -2.46 -3.34 6.74
N GLN A 64 -3.51 -2.73 7.29
CA GLN A 64 -4.88 -2.96 6.82
C GLN A 64 -5.07 -2.44 5.38
N GLU A 65 -4.49 -1.28 5.06
CA GLU A 65 -4.54 -0.69 3.72
C GLU A 65 -3.75 -1.55 2.71
N ILE A 66 -2.57 -2.05 3.08
CA ILE A 66 -1.80 -2.97 2.22
C ILE A 66 -2.54 -4.28 1.96
N GLN A 67 -3.18 -4.87 2.97
CA GLN A 67 -4.02 -6.06 2.79
C GLN A 67 -5.23 -5.77 1.89
N THR A 68 -5.76 -4.55 1.94
CA THR A 68 -6.86 -4.13 1.07
C THR A 68 -6.43 -4.10 -0.39
N ILE A 69 -5.19 -3.66 -0.68
CA ILE A 69 -4.63 -3.74 -2.04
C ILE A 69 -4.56 -5.19 -2.51
N GLN A 70 -4.09 -6.11 -1.66
CA GLN A 70 -4.04 -7.54 -1.99
C GLN A 70 -5.43 -8.10 -2.35
N ASN A 71 -6.44 -7.79 -1.53
CA ASN A 71 -7.81 -8.22 -1.74
C ASN A 71 -8.39 -7.67 -3.05
N ASN A 72 -8.16 -6.38 -3.33
CA ASN A 72 -8.61 -5.74 -4.56
C ASN A 72 -7.95 -6.37 -5.79
N VAL A 73 -6.65 -6.61 -5.75
CA VAL A 73 -5.93 -7.28 -6.84
C VAL A 73 -6.47 -8.69 -7.08
N SER A 74 -6.73 -9.45 -6.01
CA SER A 74 -7.28 -10.80 -6.13
C SER A 74 -8.72 -10.82 -6.64
N TYR A 75 -9.55 -9.84 -6.24
CA TYR A 75 -10.97 -9.81 -6.60
C TYR A 75 -11.20 -9.26 -8.02
N TYR A 76 -10.54 -8.15 -8.38
CA TYR A 76 -10.70 -7.49 -9.67
C TYR A 76 -9.72 -7.95 -10.75
N GLY A 77 -8.73 -8.77 -10.40
CA GLY A 77 -7.74 -9.29 -11.35
C GLY A 77 -8.12 -10.61 -12.03
N ASN A 78 -9.16 -11.28 -11.56
CA ASN A 78 -9.73 -12.51 -12.15
C ASN A 78 -10.81 -12.17 -13.19
#